data_AF-A0A1D1XJR6-F1
#
_entry.id   AF-A0A1D1XJR6-F1
#
_cell.length_a   1.000
_cell.length_b   1.000
_cell.length_c   1.000
_cell.angle_alpha   90.00
_cell.angle_beta   90.00
_cell.angle_gamma   90.00
#
_symmetry.space_group_name_H-M   'P 1'
#
loop_
_entity.id
_entity.type
_entity.pdbx_description
1 polymer ?
#
loop_
_entity_poly.entity_id
_entity_poly.type
_entity_poly.pdbx_seq_one_letter_code
_entity_poly.pdbx_strand_id
1 'polypeptide(L)'
;AWKRGYLLHGPPGCGKSSLVAAMANHLRYDVFDLELTKVSDNSELRSLLIQTTNRSIIVIEDIDCSLNLTGDRAANPSSSSGAGKRSWSRRRRQHRDDTDDFQDDDNDVGRRVTLSGLLNFTDGLWSCCGEERIIVFTT
;
A
#
# COMPACT_ATOMS: atom_id res chain seq x y z
N ALA A 1 11.92 -21.78 9.44
CA ALA A 1 11.54 -20.57 8.69
C ALA A 1 11.57 -19.40 9.65
N TRP A 2 12.25 -18.30 9.32
CA TRP A 2 12.25 -17.08 10.12
C TRP A 2 12.13 -15.87 9.20
N LYS A 3 11.43 -14.84 9.67
CA LYS A 3 11.25 -13.56 8.96
C LYS A 3 11.81 -12.45 9.82
N ARG A 4 12.44 -11.45 9.19
CA ARG A 4 12.77 -10.19 9.85
C ARG A 4 12.33 -9.02 9.00
N GLY A 5 11.57 -8.11 9.62
CA GLY A 5 11.27 -6.80 9.08
C GLY A 5 12.24 -5.77 9.65
N TYR A 6 12.80 -4.94 8.79
CA TYR A 6 13.62 -3.79 9.17
C TYR A 6 13.03 -2.52 8.56
N LEU A 7 13.06 -1.43 9.32
CA LEU A 7 12.77 -0.09 8.82
C LEU A 7 14.07 0.71 8.81
N LEU A 8 14.50 1.15 7.63
CA LEU A 8 15.64 2.04 7.46
C LEU A 8 15.10 3.44 7.18
N HIS A 9 15.26 4.35 8.14
CA HIS A 9 14.78 5.72 8.02
C HIS A 9 15.94 6.71 8.03
N GLY A 10 15.79 7.81 7.31
CA GLY A 10 16.74 8.92 7.37
C GLY A 10 16.76 9.76 6.09
N PRO A 11 17.47 10.90 6.08
CA PRO A 11 17.54 11.77 4.92
C PRO A 11 17.96 11.03 3.63
N PRO A 12 17.56 11.52 2.45
CA PRO A 12 18.05 10.98 1.19
C PRO A 12 19.58 11.08 1.13
N GLY A 13 20.22 10.05 0.58
CA GLY A 13 21.68 9.98 0.48
C GLY A 13 22.42 9.41 1.69
N CYS A 14 21.74 8.98 2.77
CA CYS A 14 22.38 8.34 3.94
C CYS A 14 22.73 6.85 3.73
N GLY A 15 22.69 6.34 2.50
CA GLY A 15 23.14 4.98 2.18
C GLY A 15 22.20 3.85 2.60
N LYS A 16 20.90 4.11 2.79
CA LYS A 16 19.89 3.08 3.14
C LYS A 16 19.90 1.92 2.14
N SER A 17 19.76 2.22 0.84
CA SER A 17 19.82 1.21 -0.23
C SER A 17 21.23 0.60 -0.35
N SER A 18 22.29 1.35 -0.05
CA SER A 18 23.66 0.82 0.01
C SER A 18 23.87 -0.20 1.13
N LEU A 19 23.23 0.01 2.29
CA LEU A 19 23.24 -0.96 3.39
C LEU A 19 22.52 -2.24 3.00
N VAL A 20 21.38 -2.14 2.31
CA VAL A 20 20.68 -3.32 1.78
C VAL A 20 21.56 -4.09 0.81
N ALA A 21 22.20 -3.41 -0.14
CA ALA A 21 23.12 -4.05 -1.07
C ALA A 21 24.30 -4.74 -0.35
N ALA A 22 24.85 -4.13 0.69
CA ALA A 22 25.90 -4.73 1.52
C ALA A 22 25.40 -5.99 2.26
N MET A 23 24.19 -5.95 2.82
CA MET A 23 23.56 -7.09 3.48
C MET A 23 23.33 -8.24 2.50
N ALA A 24 22.75 -7.96 1.33
CA ALA A 24 22.49 -8.96 0.30
C ALA A 24 23.78 -9.65 -0.16
N ASN A 25 24.84 -8.87 -0.41
CA ASN A 25 26.15 -9.40 -0.80
C ASN A 25 26.79 -10.26 0.29
N HIS A 26 26.68 -9.85 1.55
CA HIS A 26 27.23 -10.62 2.68
C HIS A 26 26.50 -11.94 2.88
N LEU A 27 25.17 -11.93 2.76
CA LEU A 27 24.31 -13.12 2.96
C LEU A 27 24.20 -14.00 1.71
N ARG A 28 24.62 -13.51 0.55
CA ARG A 28 24.39 -14.13 -0.77
C ARG A 28 22.90 -14.29 -1.06
N TYR A 29 22.12 -13.25 -0.77
CA TYR A 29 20.67 -13.22 -0.97
C TYR A 29 20.29 -12.46 -2.23
N ASP A 30 19.22 -12.90 -2.90
CA ASP A 30 18.61 -12.17 -4.01
C ASP A 30 17.95 -10.89 -3.49
N VAL A 31 17.98 -9.80 -4.27
CA VAL A 31 17.33 -8.53 -3.91
C VAL A 31 16.13 -8.29 -4.83
N PHE A 32 14.96 -8.07 -4.23
CA PHE A 32 13.75 -7.68 -4.93
C PHE A 32 13.37 -6.27 -4.50
N ASP A 33 13.41 -5.34 -5.44
CA ASP A 33 13.00 -3.95 -5.23
C ASP A 33 11.52 -3.79 -5.61
N LEU A 34 10.70 -3.37 -4.64
CA LEU A 34 9.26 -3.20 -4.79
C LEU A 34 8.88 -1.73 -4.58
N GLU A 35 8.53 -1.08 -5.67
CA GLU A 35 8.02 0.29 -5.67
C GLU A 35 6.49 0.28 -5.56
N LEU A 36 5.96 0.69 -4.41
CA LEU A 36 4.51 0.64 -4.15
C LEU A 36 3.69 1.55 -5.08
N THR A 37 4.30 2.61 -5.63
CA THR A 37 3.66 3.54 -6.57
C THR A 37 3.31 2.88 -7.91
N LYS A 38 3.99 1.80 -8.29
CA LYS A 38 3.77 1.05 -9.53
C LYS A 38 2.78 -0.10 -9.37
N VAL A 39 2.35 -0.38 -8.14
CA VAL A 39 1.44 -1.48 -7.83
C VAL A 39 0.01 -0.97 -7.78
N SER A 40 -0.85 -1.53 -8.61
CA SER A 40 -2.22 -1.06 -8.84
C SER A 40 -3.15 -1.43 -7.69
N ASP A 41 -3.05 -2.68 -7.21
CA ASP A 41 -3.92 -3.20 -6.15
C ASP A 41 -3.25 -4.20 -5.21
N ASN A 42 -3.95 -4.53 -4.12
CA ASN A 42 -3.48 -5.49 -3.13
C ASN A 42 -3.32 -6.93 -3.70
N SER A 43 -3.98 -7.26 -4.80
CA SER A 43 -3.85 -8.58 -5.45
C SER A 43 -2.54 -8.67 -6.23
N GLU A 44 -2.18 -7.59 -6.94
CA GLU A 44 -0.89 -7.44 -7.60
C GLU A 44 0.25 -7.45 -6.58
N LEU A 45 0.12 -6.68 -5.49
CA LEU A 45 1.06 -6.69 -4.37
C LEU A 45 1.32 -8.10 -3.84
N ARG A 46 0.24 -8.85 -3.62
CA ARG A 46 0.30 -10.25 -3.17
C ARG A 46 1.03 -11.13 -4.18
N SER A 47 0.75 -10.98 -5.46
CA SER A 47 1.36 -11.76 -6.54
C SER A 47 2.87 -11.55 -6.59
N LEU A 48 3.32 -10.29 -6.58
CA LEU A 48 4.74 -9.93 -6.62
C LEU A 48 5.51 -10.52 -5.45
N LEU A 49 4.95 -10.42 -4.25
CA LEU A 49 5.60 -10.91 -3.06
C LEU A 49 5.62 -12.46 -2.99
N ILE A 50 4.61 -13.15 -3.52
CA ILE A 50 4.62 -14.62 -3.68
C ILE A 50 5.69 -15.09 -4.67
N GLN A 51 5.93 -14.32 -5.74
CA GLN A 51 6.90 -14.67 -6.78
C GLN A 51 8.36 -14.56 -6.32
N THR A 52 8.62 -13.88 -5.20
CA THR A 52 9.99 -13.76 -4.65
C THR A 52 10.53 -15.11 -4.18
N THR A 53 11.81 -15.33 -4.43
CA THR A 53 12.53 -16.56 -4.10
C THR A 53 12.89 -16.65 -2.63
N ASN A 54 13.28 -17.86 -2.22
CA ASN A 54 14.06 -18.12 -1.01
C ASN A 54 15.30 -17.25 -0.89
N ARG A 55 15.79 -17.06 0.34
CA ARG A 55 17.08 -16.40 0.61
C ARG A 55 17.14 -15.06 -0.10
N SER A 56 16.16 -14.24 0.21
CA SER A 56 15.95 -12.97 -0.46
C SER A 56 15.76 -11.82 0.52
N ILE A 57 16.13 -10.63 0.07
CA ILE A 57 15.80 -9.35 0.70
C ILE A 57 14.79 -8.65 -0.19
N ILE A 58 13.60 -8.41 0.34
CA ILE A 58 12.54 -7.65 -0.32
C ILE A 58 12.63 -6.22 0.21
N VAL A 59 12.88 -5.27 -0.68
CA VAL A 59 12.95 -3.84 -0.38
C VAL A 59 11.64 -3.22 -0.78
N ILE A 60 11.05 -2.45 0.12
CA ILE A 60 9.84 -1.68 -0.12
C ILE A 60 10.23 -0.23 0.07
N GLU A 61 10.37 0.48 -1.05
CA GLU A 61 10.85 1.86 -1.05
C GLU A 61 9.74 2.86 -0.78
N ASP A 62 10.09 3.95 -0.08
CA ASP A 62 9.28 5.15 0.14
C ASP A 62 7.84 4.85 0.58
N ILE A 63 7.71 4.07 1.66
CA ILE A 63 6.40 3.72 2.22
C ILE A 63 5.64 4.95 2.74
N ASP A 64 6.33 6.00 3.15
CA ASP A 64 5.73 7.25 3.59
C ASP A 64 5.06 8.01 2.43
N CYS A 65 5.69 8.04 1.25
CA CYS A 65 5.16 8.71 0.06
C CYS A 65 3.97 7.95 -0.56
N SER A 66 4.01 6.62 -0.55
CA SER A 66 2.97 5.77 -1.13
C SER A 66 1.73 5.57 -0.24
N LEU A 67 1.84 5.83 1.06
CA LEU A 67 0.79 5.57 2.05
C LEU A 67 0.03 6.82 2.54
N ASN A 68 0.02 7.90 1.76
CA ASN A 68 -0.85 9.06 2.00
C ASN A 68 -2.38 8.75 1.98
N LEU A 69 -2.76 7.47 2.02
CA LEU A 69 -4.10 6.94 2.29
C LEU A 69 -4.39 6.69 3.78
N THR A 70 -3.46 6.96 4.70
CA THR A 70 -3.68 6.76 6.16
C THR A 70 -4.05 8.02 6.93
N GLY A 71 -4.46 9.09 6.23
CA GLY A 71 -4.88 10.37 6.82
C GLY A 71 -6.21 10.38 7.60
N ASP A 72 -7.02 9.31 7.56
CA ASP A 72 -8.39 9.36 8.11
C ASP A 72 -8.65 8.43 9.30
N ARG A 73 -7.62 7.84 9.94
CA ARG A 73 -7.83 7.05 11.17
C ARG A 73 -7.59 7.84 12.47
N ALA A 74 -7.18 9.10 12.38
CA ALA A 74 -6.83 9.92 13.53
C ALA A 74 -7.64 11.24 13.60
N ALA A 75 -8.96 11.19 13.39
CA ALA A 75 -9.86 12.27 13.83
C ALA A 75 -11.33 11.80 13.95
N ASN A 76 -11.67 11.05 15.00
CA ASN A 76 -12.88 11.32 15.82
C ASN A 76 -13.05 10.33 16.97
N PRO A 77 -12.66 10.69 18.21
CA PRO A 77 -13.25 10.13 19.40
C PRO A 77 -14.54 10.89 19.76
N SER A 78 -15.68 10.24 19.55
CA SER A 78 -16.96 10.40 20.25
C SER A 78 -17.69 11.76 20.31
N SER A 79 -18.98 11.67 19.95
CA SER A 79 -20.16 12.28 20.57
C SER A 79 -20.81 13.51 19.92
N SER A 80 -22.12 13.31 19.68
CA SER A 80 -23.23 14.25 19.87
C SER A 80 -24.02 14.63 18.59
N SER A 81 -25.18 13.97 18.48
CA SER A 81 -26.50 14.57 18.26
C SER A 81 -26.67 15.70 17.23
N GLY A 82 -27.52 15.44 16.23
CA GLY A 82 -28.58 16.39 15.91
C GLY A 82 -28.76 16.73 14.43
N ALA A 83 -30.02 16.58 13.99
CA ALA A 83 -30.67 17.27 12.85
C ALA A 83 -30.07 17.02 11.46
N GLY A 84 -30.75 16.28 10.58
CA GLY A 84 -31.83 16.84 9.76
C GLY A 84 -31.24 17.65 8.59
N LYS A 85 -31.43 17.30 7.32
CA LYS A 85 -32.73 17.11 6.66
C LYS A 85 -32.54 16.33 5.36
N ARG A 86 -33.30 15.26 5.20
CA ARG A 86 -33.73 14.78 3.90
C ARG A 86 -34.71 15.80 3.32
N SER A 87 -34.48 16.27 2.09
CA SER A 87 -35.52 16.93 1.32
C SER A 87 -35.42 16.52 -0.14
N TRP A 88 -36.09 15.41 -0.46
CA TRP A 88 -36.58 15.16 -1.81
C TRP A 88 -37.91 15.92 -1.92
N SER A 89 -38.03 16.81 -2.93
CA SER A 89 -39.23 17.01 -3.79
C SER A 89 -39.36 18.48 -4.24
N ARG A 90 -39.24 18.74 -5.55
CA ARG A 90 -40.37 19.16 -6.44
C ARG A 90 -39.86 19.80 -7.75
N ARG A 91 -39.99 19.00 -8.82
CA ARG A 91 -40.41 19.34 -10.21
C ARG A 91 -40.45 20.83 -10.62
N ARG A 92 -39.75 21.17 -11.72
CA ARG A 92 -40.36 21.82 -12.91
C ARG A 92 -39.46 21.69 -14.14
N ARG A 93 -40.11 21.63 -15.31
CA ARG A 93 -39.65 21.16 -16.64
C ARG A 93 -39.12 22.28 -17.54
N GLN A 94 -38.28 21.90 -18.53
CA GLN A 94 -38.04 22.44 -19.91
C GLN A 94 -36.53 22.49 -20.17
N HIS A 95 -35.89 22.21 -21.33
CA HIS A 95 -36.19 21.63 -22.65
C HIS A 95 -34.86 21.67 -23.45
N ARG A 96 -34.48 20.54 -24.10
CA ARG A 96 -33.55 20.29 -25.23
C ARG A 96 -31.99 20.38 -25.15
N ASP A 97 -31.42 19.32 -25.75
CA ASP A 97 -30.10 19.05 -26.39
C ASP A 97 -28.79 19.45 -25.71
N ASP A 98 -27.97 18.48 -25.29
CA ASP A 98 -26.92 17.88 -26.12
C ASP A 98 -26.32 16.65 -25.39
N THR A 99 -25.91 15.65 -26.17
CA THR A 99 -25.12 14.48 -25.75
C THR A 99 -23.69 14.92 -25.40
N ASP A 100 -23.16 14.42 -24.28
CA ASP A 100 -21.76 13.99 -24.00
C ASP A 100 -21.62 13.90 -22.47
N ASP A 101 -21.75 12.71 -21.91
CA ASP A 101 -20.64 11.80 -21.57
C ASP A 101 -19.81 12.34 -20.40
N PHE A 102 -20.03 11.78 -19.20
CA PHE A 102 -19.04 11.55 -18.13
C PHE A 102 -19.70 10.63 -17.08
N GLN A 103 -19.65 9.33 -17.35
CA GLN A 103 -19.77 8.30 -16.32
C GLN A 103 -18.39 8.04 -15.68
N ASP A 104 -18.46 7.59 -14.42
CA ASP A 104 -17.43 6.91 -13.64
C ASP A 104 -16.29 7.74 -13.03
N ASP A 105 -16.37 8.02 -11.72
CA ASP A 105 -15.17 7.97 -10.87
C ASP A 105 -15.47 7.73 -9.37
N ASP A 106 -16.28 6.72 -9.04
CA ASP A 106 -16.57 6.37 -7.63
C ASP A 106 -16.27 4.89 -7.29
N ASN A 107 -15.44 4.22 -8.08
CA ASN A 107 -15.03 2.81 -7.84
C ASN A 107 -13.52 2.57 -7.65
N ASP A 108 -12.66 3.59 -7.73
CA ASP A 108 -11.19 3.41 -7.60
C ASP A 108 -10.70 3.32 -6.13
N VAL A 109 -11.50 3.77 -5.16
CA VAL A 109 -11.06 3.84 -3.74
C VAL A 109 -10.94 2.45 -3.10
N GLY A 110 -11.58 1.42 -3.66
CA GLY A 110 -11.59 0.06 -3.12
C GLY A 110 -10.42 -0.82 -3.55
N ARG A 111 -9.58 -0.39 -4.50
CA ARG A 111 -8.55 -1.26 -5.11
C ARG A 111 -7.11 -0.88 -4.78
N ARG A 112 -6.81 0.36 -4.43
CA ARG A 112 -5.43 0.81 -4.18
C ARG A 112 -4.70 0.00 -3.11
N VAL A 113 -3.38 -0.02 -3.23
CA VAL A 113 -2.50 -0.58 -2.19
C VAL A 113 -2.75 0.13 -0.87
N THR A 114 -2.98 -0.63 0.20
CA THR A 114 -3.14 -0.09 1.55
C THR A 114 -2.03 -0.57 2.46
N LEU A 115 -1.65 0.24 3.45
CA LEU A 115 -0.71 -0.19 4.50
C LEU A 115 -1.23 -1.46 5.20
N SER A 116 -2.54 -1.54 5.44
CA SER A 116 -3.17 -2.76 5.99
C SER A 116 -3.02 -3.96 5.07
N GLY A 117 -3.15 -3.79 3.75
CA GLY A 117 -2.93 -4.84 2.78
C GLY A 117 -1.50 -5.34 2.86
N LEU A 118 -0.53 -4.43 2.74
CA LEU A 118 0.89 -4.73 2.86
C LEU A 118 1.23 -5.46 4.18
N LEU A 119 0.79 -4.91 5.32
CA LEU A 119 1.07 -5.50 6.62
C LEU A 119 0.42 -6.88 6.76
N ASN A 120 -0.83 -7.05 6.35
CA ASN A 120 -1.52 -8.35 6.36
C ASN A 120 -0.76 -9.40 5.53
N PHE A 121 -0.14 -9.01 4.43
CA PHE A 121 0.69 -9.92 3.63
C PHE A 121 2.01 -10.28 4.31
N THR A 122 2.66 -9.30 4.96
CA THR A 122 3.91 -9.57 5.68
C THR A 122 3.71 -10.49 6.88
N ASP A 123 2.58 -10.32 7.58
CA ASP A 123 2.21 -11.05 8.80
C ASP A 123 1.61 -12.44 8.50
N GLY A 124 0.69 -12.51 7.53
CA GLY A 124 -0.08 -13.72 7.22
C GLY A 124 0.55 -14.66 6.18
N LEU A 125 1.09 -15.80 6.64
CA LEU A 125 1.11 -17.07 5.88
C LEU A 125 2.12 -17.31 4.75
N TRP A 126 3.07 -16.43 4.42
CA TRP A 126 4.23 -16.83 3.56
C TRP A 126 5.30 -17.67 4.25
N SER A 127 5.10 -18.04 5.53
CA SER A 127 6.12 -18.71 6.36
C SER A 127 6.10 -20.24 6.30
N CYS A 128 5.21 -20.87 5.52
CA CYS A 128 4.92 -22.31 5.66
C CYS A 128 5.92 -23.24 4.95
N CYS A 129 6.82 -22.72 4.11
CA CYS A 129 7.98 -23.45 3.60
C CYS A 129 9.24 -22.86 4.23
N GLY A 130 10.29 -23.67 4.43
CA GLY A 130 11.48 -23.38 5.27
C GLY A 130 12.41 -22.24 4.81
N GLU A 131 11.87 -21.06 4.56
CA GLU A 131 12.51 -20.05 3.71
C GLU A 131 13.00 -18.85 4.53
N GLU A 132 14.27 -18.48 4.38
CA GLU A 132 14.87 -17.30 5.01
C GLU A 132 14.55 -16.06 4.16
N ARG A 133 13.83 -15.09 4.73
CA ARG A 133 13.48 -13.85 4.02
C ARG A 133 13.62 -12.63 4.93
N ILE A 134 14.19 -11.58 4.38
CA ILE A 134 14.31 -10.27 5.03
C ILE A 134 13.44 -9.28 4.27
N ILE A 135 12.65 -8.49 4.99
CA ILE A 135 11.87 -7.39 4.42
C ILE A 135 12.45 -6.10 4.95
N VAL A 136 12.79 -5.16 4.06
CA VAL A 136 13.32 -3.85 4.41
C VAL A 136 12.38 -2.79 3.88
N PHE A 137 11.90 -1.95 4.77
CA PHE A 137 11.13 -0.75 4.43
C PHE A 137 12.07 0.45 4.47
N THR A 138 11.98 1.37 3.50
CA THR A 138 12.69 2.65 3.54
C THR A 138 11.71 3.82 3.69
N THR A 139 12.13 4.83 4.46
CA THR A 139 11.49 6.14 4.63
C THR A 139 12.54 7.23 4.80
#